data_AF-A0A3T1CZA5-F1
#
_entry.id   AF-A0A3T1CZA5-F1
#
_cell.length_a   1.000
_cell.length_b   1.000
_cell.length_c   1.000
_cell.angle_alpha   90.00
_cell.angle_beta   90.00
_cell.angle_gamma   90.00
#
_symmetry.space_group_name_H-M   'P 1'
#
loop_
_entity.id
_entity.type
_entity.pdbx_description
1 polymer ?
#
loop_
_entity_poly.entity_id
_entity_poly.type
_entity_poly.pdbx_seq_one_letter_code
_entity_poly.pdbx_strand_id
1 'polypeptide(L)'
;MNSFIQYLDQFNVLSPNHAKIYDEYTQHSDQYRFSIDTKIEQFLMTLFVEAPRSVIMTGNAGDGKTRLCRTIYEEITGQSLHQWPKSGIVEAPFSNGKIRIVKDLSELTETVIYEELARLQDQVINGHSDHIYYLIAANEGKLTKFLAQNASLKPLSEQVEVRFLSHSRNDEQFHLVNLQDVTSSIYAGRIMEEWNKEKNWAACDSCSKVNSCMIHLNHRRVSQESIRNNLIEQYRLLDCMGIHITMREILIHISYVLTGGLTCEKVLEAHYLDIEDHAKRAYYDNFYGIHLSDAGSAELGAIRQFRRLDPGQLSISTIDDFLLNGDISGESHIESRHSALFDEEIDLLFGYYRKLIEKYRTHDPNMDFKVILEQMPKFRRKYFFESDEQEQHIRKKLVPYLYFFQFTDSLTNKQALASTRKELIQGLNHAFSKKLIDRAESQLFVVNENLLIHETFSASQVKLATDEERSDIDYLPSKLYITVNQETKLEVKLPVFEYLLRLSRGGLFITLRQEVDILLSTFRNDLINRSELDEFSLQVFAIEPNKGVYTRCEIDI
;
A
#
# COMPACT_ATOMS: atom_id res chain seq x y z
N MET A 1 16.17 -14.74 27.74
CA MET A 1 15.71 -14.70 26.34
C MET A 1 14.33 -14.06 26.31
N ASN A 2 14.03 -13.25 25.30
CA ASN A 2 12.72 -12.62 25.17
C ASN A 2 11.79 -13.51 24.33
N SER A 3 10.71 -14.02 24.93
CA SER A 3 9.70 -14.86 24.29
C SER A 3 8.95 -14.14 23.16
N PHE A 4 8.88 -12.80 23.18
CA PHE A 4 8.28 -12.04 22.09
C PHE A 4 9.12 -12.09 20.81
N ILE A 5 10.45 -12.09 20.92
CA ILE A 5 11.34 -12.24 19.75
C ILE A 5 11.17 -13.65 19.15
N GLN A 6 10.98 -14.68 19.98
CA GLN A 6 10.66 -16.03 19.51
C GLN A 6 9.29 -16.10 18.81
N TYR A 7 8.30 -15.35 19.30
CA TYR A 7 7.02 -15.19 18.63
C TYR A 7 7.16 -14.51 17.26
N LEU A 8 7.97 -13.44 17.14
CA LEU A 8 8.22 -12.77 15.86
C LEU A 8 8.91 -13.69 14.85
N ASP A 9 9.84 -14.55 15.29
CA ASP A 9 10.53 -15.51 14.42
C ASP A 9 9.58 -16.54 13.78
N GLN A 10 8.37 -16.75 14.34
CA GLN A 10 7.35 -17.62 13.72
C GLN A 10 6.78 -17.04 12.42
N PHE A 11 6.97 -15.74 12.17
CA PHE A 11 6.64 -15.06 10.91
C PHE A 11 7.85 -14.92 9.99
N ASN A 12 9.04 -15.30 10.42
CA ASN A 12 10.25 -15.17 9.62
C ASN A 12 10.32 -16.30 8.59
N VAL A 13 10.17 -15.95 7.31
CA VAL A 13 10.21 -16.93 6.20
C VAL A 13 11.57 -17.61 6.07
N LEU A 14 12.64 -16.96 6.54
CA LEU A 14 13.99 -17.55 6.57
C LEU A 14 14.22 -18.50 7.75
N SER A 15 13.25 -18.63 8.65
CA SER A 15 13.34 -19.51 9.82
C SER A 15 12.73 -20.89 9.52
N PRO A 16 13.32 -21.99 10.02
CA PRO A 16 12.66 -23.30 9.98
C PRO A 16 11.37 -23.35 10.82
N ASN A 17 11.09 -22.33 11.65
CA ASN A 17 9.95 -22.28 12.59
C ASN A 17 8.71 -21.54 12.04
N HIS A 18 8.55 -21.42 10.71
CA HIS A 18 7.48 -20.64 10.06
C HIS A 18 6.07 -21.27 10.18
N ALA A 19 5.57 -21.45 11.40
CA ALA A 19 4.26 -22.07 11.64
C ALA A 19 3.10 -21.06 11.49
N LYS A 20 3.25 -19.81 11.98
CA LYS A 20 2.13 -18.84 12.11
C LYS A 20 1.76 -18.10 10.83
N ILE A 21 2.31 -18.51 9.69
CA ILE A 21 1.90 -18.00 8.38
C ILE A 21 0.47 -18.47 8.04
N TYR A 22 -0.01 -19.57 8.66
CA TYR A 22 -1.35 -20.10 8.43
C TYR A 22 -2.19 -20.08 9.72
N ASP A 23 -3.45 -19.65 9.60
CA ASP A 23 -4.42 -19.59 10.70
C ASP A 23 -4.56 -20.92 11.45
N GLU A 24 -4.35 -22.04 10.73
CA GLU A 24 -4.46 -23.42 11.24
C GLU A 24 -3.42 -23.78 12.31
N TYR A 25 -2.32 -23.02 12.40
CA TYR A 25 -1.26 -23.24 13.38
C TYR A 25 -1.25 -22.24 14.54
N THR A 26 -2.24 -21.34 14.60
CA THR A 26 -2.41 -20.44 15.76
C THR A 26 -3.18 -21.20 16.84
N GLN A 27 -2.51 -21.61 17.91
CA GLN A 27 -3.14 -22.40 18.98
C GLN A 27 -3.67 -21.49 20.09
N HIS A 28 -4.79 -21.87 20.72
CA HIS A 28 -5.37 -21.10 21.84
C HIS A 28 -4.43 -20.96 23.06
N SER A 29 -3.37 -21.78 23.16
CA SER A 29 -2.36 -21.76 24.22
C SER A 29 -1.16 -20.84 23.94
N ASP A 30 -1.18 -20.08 22.85
CA ASP A 30 -0.09 -19.14 22.51
C ASP A 30 0.01 -18.00 23.55
N GLN A 31 1.21 -17.79 24.11
CA GLN A 31 1.48 -16.73 25.10
C GLN A 31 1.20 -15.31 24.56
N TYR A 32 1.28 -15.13 23.24
CA TYR A 32 1.01 -13.88 22.56
C TYR A 32 -0.14 -14.06 21.56
N ARG A 33 -1.26 -13.36 21.82
CA ARG A 33 -2.39 -13.23 20.90
C ARG A 33 -2.68 -11.75 20.75
N PHE A 34 -2.21 -11.16 19.65
CA PHE A 34 -2.51 -9.76 19.33
C PHE A 34 -3.81 -9.72 18.54
N SER A 35 -4.84 -9.10 19.13
CA SER A 35 -6.00 -8.65 18.39
C SER A 35 -5.67 -7.25 17.86
N ILE A 36 -5.89 -7.04 16.57
CA ILE A 36 -5.93 -5.70 16.02
C ILE A 36 -7.38 -5.42 15.75
N ASP A 37 -7.91 -4.42 16.44
CA ASP A 37 -9.28 -3.98 16.21
C ASP A 37 -9.36 -3.49 14.77
N THR A 38 -10.26 -4.09 13.99
CA THR A 38 -10.52 -3.69 12.61
C THR A 38 -11.96 -3.25 12.46
N LYS A 39 -12.18 -2.23 11.63
CA LYS A 39 -13.55 -1.75 11.35
C LYS A 39 -14.42 -2.84 10.74
N ILE A 40 -13.83 -3.74 9.93
CA ILE A 40 -14.57 -4.86 9.33
C ILE A 40 -15.07 -5.85 10.37
N GLU A 41 -14.28 -6.14 11.40
CA GLU A 41 -14.68 -7.03 12.48
C GLU A 41 -15.86 -6.41 13.26
N GLN A 42 -15.74 -5.13 13.64
CA GLN A 42 -16.80 -4.38 14.31
C GLN A 42 -18.07 -4.26 13.45
N PHE A 43 -17.90 -4.01 12.14
CA PHE A 43 -18.98 -3.93 11.18
C PHE A 43 -19.74 -5.24 11.08
N LEU A 44 -19.05 -6.37 10.89
CA LEU A 44 -19.68 -7.69 10.80
C LEU A 44 -20.39 -8.07 12.09
N MET A 45 -19.79 -7.77 13.25
CA MET A 45 -20.42 -7.98 14.54
C MET A 45 -21.72 -7.19 14.68
N THR A 46 -21.68 -5.89 14.40
CA THR A 46 -22.86 -5.00 14.45
C THR A 46 -23.92 -5.46 13.46
N LEU A 47 -23.50 -5.85 12.25
CA LEU A 47 -24.36 -6.35 11.19
C LEU A 47 -25.14 -7.58 11.64
N PHE A 48 -24.49 -8.63 12.14
CA PHE A 48 -25.21 -9.85 12.54
C PHE A 48 -26.07 -9.66 13.79
N VAL A 49 -25.70 -8.76 14.71
CA VAL A 49 -26.46 -8.53 15.94
C VAL A 49 -27.67 -7.63 15.71
N GLU A 50 -27.51 -6.50 15.01
CA GLU A 50 -28.55 -5.47 14.90
C GLU A 50 -29.41 -5.59 13.63
N ALA A 51 -28.81 -5.96 12.50
CA ALA A 51 -29.47 -5.99 11.20
C ALA A 51 -28.91 -7.14 10.32
N PRO A 52 -29.23 -8.40 10.68
CA PRO A 52 -28.61 -9.58 10.10
C PRO A 52 -28.91 -9.68 8.61
N ARG A 53 -27.87 -9.98 7.84
CA ARG A 53 -27.89 -10.08 6.38
C ARG A 53 -26.80 -11.04 5.92
N SER A 54 -26.93 -11.58 4.72
CA SER A 54 -25.90 -12.45 4.17
C SER A 54 -24.69 -11.65 3.68
N VAL A 55 -23.49 -12.16 3.96
CA VAL A 55 -22.23 -11.52 3.62
C VAL A 55 -21.33 -12.47 2.84
N ILE A 56 -20.81 -12.03 1.70
CA ILE A 56 -19.63 -12.61 1.07
C ILE A 56 -18.42 -11.70 1.34
N MET A 57 -17.36 -12.26 1.92
CA MET A 57 -16.04 -11.64 2.03
C MET A 57 -15.12 -12.17 0.94
N THR A 58 -14.60 -11.29 0.10
CA THR A 58 -13.58 -11.62 -0.90
C THR A 58 -12.21 -11.07 -0.52
N GLY A 59 -11.16 -11.60 -1.14
CA GLY A 59 -9.79 -11.12 -0.97
C GLY A 59 -8.77 -12.18 -1.32
N ASN A 60 -7.50 -11.85 -1.17
CA ASN A 60 -6.37 -12.74 -1.41
C ASN A 60 -6.11 -13.68 -0.23
N ALA A 61 -5.31 -14.71 -0.47
CA ALA A 61 -4.84 -15.59 0.60
C ALA A 61 -3.91 -14.78 1.52
N GLY A 62 -4.22 -14.75 2.82
CA GLY A 62 -3.47 -13.95 3.79
C GLY A 62 -4.16 -12.67 4.27
N ASP A 63 -5.31 -12.28 3.71
CA ASP A 63 -6.10 -11.11 4.16
C ASP A 63 -6.87 -11.33 5.47
N GLY A 64 -6.84 -12.55 6.02
CA GLY A 64 -7.49 -12.85 7.30
C GLY A 64 -8.98 -13.20 7.20
N LYS A 65 -9.51 -13.52 6.00
CA LYS A 65 -10.90 -14.00 5.81
C LYS A 65 -11.27 -15.15 6.77
N THR A 66 -10.44 -16.18 6.84
CA THR A 66 -10.64 -17.35 7.72
C THR A 66 -10.64 -16.96 9.20
N ARG A 67 -9.74 -16.06 9.60
CA ARG A 67 -9.67 -15.51 10.96
C ARG A 67 -10.96 -14.77 11.29
N LEU A 68 -11.43 -13.89 10.41
CA LEU A 68 -12.69 -13.17 10.58
C LEU A 68 -13.88 -14.12 10.70
N CYS A 69 -14.00 -15.13 9.83
CA CYS A 69 -15.06 -16.15 9.95
C CYS A 69 -15.03 -16.85 11.32
N ARG A 70 -13.85 -17.15 11.86
CA ARG A 70 -13.69 -17.75 13.19
C ARG A 70 -14.11 -16.76 14.28
N THR A 71 -13.57 -15.55 14.27
CA THR A 71 -13.90 -14.52 15.27
C THR A 71 -15.39 -14.27 15.33
N ILE A 72 -16.04 -14.07 14.17
CA ILE A 72 -17.49 -13.84 14.10
C ILE A 72 -18.28 -15.04 14.64
N TYR A 73 -17.85 -16.28 14.35
CA TYR A 73 -18.45 -17.46 14.96
C TYR A 73 -18.34 -17.44 16.49
N GLU A 74 -17.13 -17.22 17.02
CA GLU A 74 -16.86 -17.31 18.46
C GLU A 74 -17.63 -16.24 19.23
N GLU A 75 -17.68 -15.02 18.71
CA GLU A 75 -18.38 -13.89 19.33
C GLU A 75 -19.92 -14.04 19.27
N ILE A 76 -20.47 -14.47 18.12
CA ILE A 76 -21.92 -14.62 17.96
C ILE A 76 -22.46 -15.81 18.78
N THR A 77 -21.70 -16.91 18.87
CA THR A 77 -22.16 -18.14 19.53
C THR A 77 -21.73 -18.23 21.00
N GLY A 78 -20.71 -17.46 21.41
CA GLY A 78 -20.04 -17.60 22.70
C GLY A 78 -19.25 -18.91 22.83
N GLN A 79 -19.04 -19.65 21.73
CA GLN A 79 -18.35 -20.94 21.72
C GLN A 79 -17.03 -20.85 20.97
N SER A 80 -15.96 -21.41 21.54
CA SER A 80 -14.67 -21.43 20.85
C SER A 80 -14.65 -22.46 19.72
N LEU A 81 -14.20 -22.05 18.53
CA LEU A 81 -14.02 -22.91 17.38
C LEU A 81 -12.56 -23.37 17.31
N HIS A 82 -12.25 -24.48 17.99
CA HIS A 82 -10.89 -25.01 18.02
C HIS A 82 -10.39 -25.47 16.65
N GLN A 83 -11.23 -26.20 15.90
CA GLN A 83 -10.91 -26.70 14.57
C GLN A 83 -12.11 -26.56 13.64
N TRP A 84 -11.86 -26.18 12.39
CA TRP A 84 -12.88 -26.21 11.35
C TRP A 84 -13.30 -27.65 11.04
N PRO A 85 -14.61 -27.91 10.83
CA PRO A 85 -15.06 -29.22 10.36
C PRO A 85 -14.45 -29.54 9.00
N LYS A 86 -14.31 -30.83 8.69
CA LYS A 86 -13.78 -31.29 7.39
C LYS A 86 -14.58 -30.78 6.19
N SER A 87 -15.85 -30.44 6.39
CA SER A 87 -16.70 -29.81 5.37
C SER A 87 -16.28 -28.39 5.02
N GLY A 88 -15.51 -27.70 5.87
CA GLY A 88 -15.24 -26.27 5.74
C GLY A 88 -16.45 -25.37 6.02
N ILE A 89 -17.56 -25.95 6.51
CA ILE A 89 -18.84 -25.27 6.72
C ILE A 89 -19.33 -25.53 8.13
N VAL A 90 -19.66 -24.46 8.84
CA VAL A 90 -20.25 -24.49 10.19
C VAL A 90 -21.62 -23.83 10.16
N GLU A 91 -22.59 -24.43 10.85
CA GLU A 91 -23.89 -23.83 11.10
C GLU A 91 -24.11 -23.73 12.61
N ALA A 92 -24.55 -22.56 13.09
CA ALA A 92 -24.86 -22.36 14.50
C ALA A 92 -26.09 -21.47 14.69
N PRO A 93 -26.89 -21.73 15.74
CA PRO A 93 -27.95 -20.82 16.14
C PRO A 93 -27.36 -19.55 16.76
N PHE A 94 -28.05 -18.42 16.58
CA PHE A 94 -27.74 -17.15 17.23
C PHE A 94 -29.02 -16.33 17.47
N SER A 95 -28.90 -15.14 18.06
CA SER A 95 -30.04 -14.32 18.49
C SER A 95 -31.09 -14.05 17.41
N ASN A 96 -30.67 -13.92 16.15
CA ASN A 96 -31.56 -13.59 15.04
C ASN A 96 -31.87 -14.75 14.09
N GLY A 97 -31.49 -15.99 14.43
CA GLY A 97 -31.75 -17.18 13.61
C GLY A 97 -30.60 -18.16 13.58
N LYS A 98 -30.16 -18.53 12.37
CA LYS A 98 -29.01 -19.41 12.15
C LYS A 98 -27.99 -18.74 11.25
N ILE A 99 -26.73 -18.78 11.66
CA ILE A 99 -25.60 -18.36 10.84
C ILE A 99 -24.97 -19.59 10.19
N ARG A 100 -24.73 -19.50 8.89
CA ARG A 100 -24.04 -20.52 8.09
C ARG A 100 -22.75 -19.94 7.53
N ILE A 101 -21.63 -20.44 8.03
CA ILE A 101 -20.30 -19.89 7.75
C ILE A 101 -19.53 -20.85 6.85
N VAL A 102 -19.06 -20.34 5.72
CA VAL A 102 -18.22 -21.06 4.76
C VAL A 102 -16.79 -20.50 4.86
N LYS A 103 -15.86 -21.30 5.38
CA LYS A 103 -14.47 -20.90 5.71
C LYS A 103 -13.66 -20.44 4.50
N ASP A 104 -13.73 -21.22 3.42
CA ASP A 104 -13.10 -20.91 2.14
C ASP A 104 -13.84 -21.66 1.02
N LEU A 105 -14.62 -20.91 0.26
CA LEU A 105 -15.34 -21.42 -0.91
C LEU A 105 -14.39 -22.06 -1.94
N SER A 106 -13.11 -21.68 -1.90
CA SER A 106 -12.09 -22.15 -2.83
C SER A 106 -11.59 -23.56 -2.55
N GLU A 107 -11.76 -24.07 -1.33
CA GLU A 107 -11.34 -25.43 -0.95
C GLU A 107 -12.44 -26.49 -1.17
N LEU A 108 -13.67 -26.05 -1.48
CA LEU A 108 -14.83 -26.91 -1.66
C LEU A 108 -14.92 -27.51 -3.07
N THR A 109 -15.62 -28.65 -3.19
CA THR A 109 -15.97 -29.27 -4.48
C THR A 109 -17.02 -28.42 -5.20
N GLU A 110 -17.04 -28.48 -6.53
CA GLU A 110 -17.99 -27.70 -7.35
C GLU A 110 -19.45 -27.98 -6.97
N THR A 111 -19.78 -29.23 -6.60
CA THR A 111 -21.12 -29.61 -6.13
C THR A 111 -21.51 -28.87 -4.85
N VAL A 112 -20.62 -28.80 -3.87
CA VAL A 112 -20.90 -28.12 -2.59
C VAL A 112 -20.93 -26.61 -2.79
N ILE A 113 -20.06 -26.05 -3.63
CA ILE A 113 -20.11 -24.63 -3.99
C ILE A 113 -21.47 -24.29 -4.61
N TYR A 114 -21.95 -25.11 -5.54
CA TYR A 114 -23.25 -24.91 -6.17
C TYR A 114 -24.38 -24.93 -5.14
N GLU A 115 -24.41 -25.95 -4.26
CA GLU A 115 -25.44 -26.09 -3.22
C GLU A 115 -25.48 -24.88 -2.28
N GLU A 116 -24.32 -24.41 -1.80
CA GLU A 116 -24.25 -23.27 -0.88
C GLU A 116 -24.59 -21.94 -1.55
N LEU A 117 -24.16 -21.71 -2.79
CA LEU A 117 -24.50 -20.48 -3.52
C LEU A 117 -25.97 -20.47 -3.98
N ALA A 118 -26.54 -21.61 -4.35
CA ALA A 118 -27.96 -21.73 -4.66
C ALA A 118 -28.80 -21.43 -3.42
N ARG A 119 -28.44 -22.00 -2.26
CA ARG A 119 -29.13 -21.71 -1.01
C ARG A 119 -28.96 -20.26 -0.57
N LEU A 120 -27.77 -19.67 -0.73
CA LEU A 120 -27.57 -18.23 -0.51
C LEU A 120 -28.50 -17.40 -1.41
N GLN A 121 -28.58 -17.72 -2.70
CA GLN A 121 -29.46 -17.02 -3.63
C GLN A 121 -30.92 -17.08 -3.17
N ASP A 122 -31.40 -18.26 -2.77
CA ASP A 122 -32.76 -18.44 -2.27
C ASP A 122 -33.04 -17.60 -1.02
N GLN A 123 -32.09 -17.56 -0.07
CA GLN A 123 -32.19 -16.76 1.15
C GLN A 123 -32.17 -15.25 0.87
N VAL A 124 -31.41 -14.79 -0.13
CA VAL A 124 -31.41 -13.37 -0.52
C VAL A 124 -32.73 -13.02 -1.20
N ILE A 125 -33.18 -13.83 -2.16
CA ILE A 125 -34.43 -13.57 -2.91
C ILE A 125 -35.66 -13.60 -2.00
N ASN A 126 -35.71 -14.51 -1.02
CA ASN A 126 -36.83 -14.62 -0.10
C ASN A 126 -36.78 -13.62 1.08
N GLY A 127 -35.77 -12.74 1.12
CA GLY A 127 -35.59 -11.76 2.19
C GLY A 127 -35.28 -12.39 3.54
N HIS A 128 -34.57 -13.51 3.56
CA HIS A 128 -34.20 -14.29 4.75
C HIS A 128 -35.40 -14.76 5.58
N SER A 129 -36.50 -15.15 4.93
CA SER A 129 -37.72 -15.59 5.63
C SER A 129 -37.54 -16.81 6.52
N ASP A 130 -36.52 -17.64 6.26
CA ASP A 130 -36.16 -18.81 7.08
C ASP A 130 -35.21 -18.44 8.25
N HIS A 131 -34.84 -17.16 8.39
CA HIS A 131 -33.86 -16.67 9.35
C HIS A 131 -32.48 -17.36 9.23
N ILE A 132 -32.04 -17.61 8.00
CA ILE A 132 -30.72 -18.18 7.69
C ILE A 132 -29.85 -17.13 7.01
N TYR A 133 -28.71 -16.85 7.63
CA TYR A 133 -27.77 -15.82 7.18
C TYR A 133 -26.41 -16.42 6.89
N TYR A 134 -25.80 -16.02 5.79
CA TYR A 134 -24.52 -16.54 5.35
C TYR A 134 -23.35 -15.63 5.71
N LEU A 135 -22.22 -16.23 6.05
CA LEU A 135 -20.90 -15.58 6.03
C LEU A 135 -19.96 -16.45 5.20
N ILE A 136 -19.68 -16.05 3.96
CA ILE A 136 -18.85 -16.82 3.04
C ILE A 136 -17.54 -16.10 2.80
N ALA A 137 -16.43 -16.76 3.07
CA ALA A 137 -15.12 -16.33 2.60
C ALA A 137 -14.81 -16.97 1.25
N ALA A 138 -14.42 -16.16 0.26
CA ALA A 138 -14.13 -16.62 -1.10
C ALA A 138 -12.92 -15.91 -1.71
N ASN A 139 -12.29 -16.55 -2.70
CA ASN A 139 -11.44 -15.85 -3.65
C ASN A 139 -12.32 -15.20 -4.73
N GLU A 140 -12.06 -13.92 -5.03
CA GLU A 140 -12.85 -13.13 -6.00
C GLU A 140 -12.92 -13.77 -7.38
N GLY A 141 -11.78 -14.20 -7.93
CA GLY A 141 -11.71 -14.81 -9.26
C GLY A 141 -12.41 -16.17 -9.33
N LYS A 142 -12.32 -16.98 -8.26
CA LYS A 142 -13.03 -18.27 -8.21
C LYS A 142 -14.55 -18.06 -8.07
N LEU A 143 -14.99 -17.11 -7.26
CA LEU A 143 -16.41 -16.78 -7.09
C LEU A 143 -17.03 -16.30 -8.40
N THR A 144 -16.44 -15.28 -9.03
CA THR A 144 -16.96 -14.70 -10.27
C THR A 144 -16.97 -15.71 -11.42
N LYS A 145 -15.88 -16.49 -11.58
CA LYS A 145 -15.83 -17.57 -12.56
C LYS A 145 -16.93 -18.61 -12.34
N PHE A 146 -17.15 -19.03 -11.11
CA PHE A 146 -18.16 -20.03 -10.80
C PHE A 146 -19.58 -19.52 -11.08
N LEU A 147 -19.88 -18.29 -10.68
CA LEU A 147 -21.19 -17.66 -10.95
C LEU A 147 -21.45 -17.53 -12.46
N ALA A 148 -20.44 -17.09 -13.23
CA ALA A 148 -20.56 -16.96 -14.69
C ALA A 148 -20.79 -18.29 -15.41
N GLN A 149 -20.33 -19.42 -14.85
CA GLN A 149 -20.49 -20.76 -15.44
C GLN A 149 -21.84 -21.41 -15.13
N ASN A 150 -22.59 -20.89 -14.15
CA ASN A 150 -23.82 -21.50 -13.65
C ASN A 150 -25.03 -20.59 -13.89
N ALA A 151 -25.73 -20.80 -15.01
CA ALA A 151 -26.87 -19.97 -15.41
C ALA A 151 -28.02 -19.91 -14.39
N SER A 152 -28.19 -20.94 -13.56
CA SER A 152 -29.20 -20.96 -12.48
C SER A 152 -28.86 -20.03 -11.30
N LEU A 153 -27.60 -19.59 -11.19
CA LEU A 153 -27.13 -18.61 -10.21
C LEU A 153 -27.07 -17.18 -10.76
N LYS A 154 -27.69 -16.93 -11.92
CA LYS A 154 -27.66 -15.62 -12.58
C LYS A 154 -28.15 -14.47 -11.68
N PRO A 155 -29.25 -14.60 -10.91
CA PRO A 155 -29.66 -13.56 -9.96
C PRO A 155 -28.56 -13.20 -8.96
N LEU A 156 -27.90 -14.20 -8.36
CA LEU A 156 -26.78 -13.95 -7.45
C LEU A 156 -25.56 -13.36 -8.17
N SER A 157 -25.26 -13.80 -9.39
CA SER A 157 -24.19 -13.23 -10.23
C SER A 157 -24.37 -11.74 -10.44
N GLU A 158 -25.57 -11.31 -10.84
CA GLU A 158 -25.90 -9.91 -11.05
C GLU A 158 -25.76 -9.09 -9.74
N GLN A 159 -26.22 -9.65 -8.60
CA GLN A 159 -26.08 -9.01 -7.28
C GLN A 159 -24.62 -8.86 -6.84
N VAL A 160 -23.75 -9.83 -7.18
CA VAL A 160 -22.32 -9.79 -6.89
C VAL A 160 -21.60 -8.79 -7.80
N GLU A 161 -21.88 -8.80 -9.11
CA GLU A 161 -21.27 -7.89 -10.09
C GLU A 161 -21.52 -6.42 -9.77
N VAL A 162 -22.75 -6.03 -9.43
CA VAL A 162 -23.05 -4.63 -9.11
C VAL A 162 -22.35 -4.14 -7.84
N ARG A 163 -22.10 -5.04 -6.87
CA ARG A 163 -21.40 -4.71 -5.61
C ARG A 163 -19.89 -4.63 -5.77
N PHE A 164 -19.30 -5.37 -6.71
CA PHE A 164 -17.90 -5.16 -7.09
C PHE A 164 -17.67 -3.80 -7.75
N LEU A 165 -18.65 -3.28 -8.50
CA LEU A 165 -18.55 -1.95 -9.10
C LEU A 165 -18.63 -0.82 -8.07
N SER A 166 -19.45 -0.98 -7.04
CA SER A 166 -19.55 0.00 -5.94
C SER A 166 -20.12 -0.63 -4.67
N HIS A 167 -19.41 -0.40 -3.55
CA HIS A 167 -19.86 -0.77 -2.21
C HIS A 167 -21.24 -0.17 -1.84
N SER A 168 -21.61 0.99 -2.42
CA SER A 168 -22.91 1.63 -2.20
C SER A 168 -24.11 0.78 -2.68
N ARG A 169 -23.85 -0.28 -3.46
CA ARG A 169 -24.85 -1.24 -3.94
C ARG A 169 -25.15 -2.37 -2.94
N ASN A 170 -24.47 -2.38 -1.80
CA ASN A 170 -24.83 -3.23 -0.69
C ASN A 170 -26.18 -2.80 -0.08
N ASP A 171 -27.00 -3.76 0.37
CA ASP A 171 -28.36 -3.49 0.86
C ASP A 171 -28.72 -4.32 2.11
N GLU A 172 -29.97 -4.25 2.54
CA GLU A 172 -30.46 -4.91 3.76
C GLU A 172 -30.43 -6.45 3.69
N GLN A 173 -30.30 -7.04 2.50
CA GLN A 173 -30.33 -8.50 2.31
C GLN A 173 -28.94 -9.07 2.07
N PHE A 174 -28.13 -8.38 1.27
CA PHE A 174 -26.87 -8.93 0.79
C PHE A 174 -25.73 -7.92 0.78
N HIS A 175 -24.60 -8.33 1.35
CA HIS A 175 -23.37 -7.58 1.39
C HIS A 175 -22.20 -8.34 0.75
N LEU A 176 -21.40 -7.61 -0.01
CA LEU A 176 -20.12 -8.04 -0.54
C LEU A 176 -19.04 -7.09 -0.02
N VAL A 177 -18.04 -7.65 0.66
CA VAL A 177 -16.89 -6.89 1.18
C VAL A 177 -15.61 -7.46 0.57
N ASN A 178 -14.87 -6.66 -0.18
CA ASN A 178 -13.54 -7.02 -0.66
C ASN A 178 -12.47 -6.54 0.33
N LEU A 179 -11.76 -7.47 0.96
CA LEU A 179 -10.67 -7.15 1.89
C LEU A 179 -9.44 -6.56 1.20
N GLN A 180 -9.36 -6.63 -0.14
CA GLN A 180 -8.32 -5.94 -0.92
C GLN A 180 -8.53 -4.41 -0.96
N ASP A 181 -9.71 -3.92 -0.57
CA ASP A 181 -9.96 -2.49 -0.47
C ASP A 181 -9.44 -1.90 0.86
N VAL A 182 -9.06 -2.75 1.82
CA VAL A 182 -8.51 -2.31 3.10
C VAL A 182 -7.17 -1.62 2.87
N THR A 183 -6.96 -0.51 3.57
CA THR A 183 -5.72 0.28 3.47
C THR A 183 -4.59 -0.37 4.28
N SER A 184 -3.55 -0.84 3.58
CA SER A 184 -2.41 -1.57 4.15
C SER A 184 -1.67 -0.72 5.20
N SER A 185 -1.53 0.59 4.97
CA SER A 185 -0.87 1.51 5.90
C SER A 185 -1.54 1.63 7.26
N ILE A 186 -2.88 1.53 7.35
CA ILE A 186 -3.59 1.50 8.64
C ILE A 186 -3.16 0.25 9.43
N TYR A 187 -3.19 -0.91 8.78
CA TYR A 187 -2.86 -2.18 9.45
C TYR A 187 -1.39 -2.23 9.83
N ALA A 188 -0.48 -1.78 8.95
CA ALA A 188 0.93 -1.67 9.28
C ALA A 188 1.16 -0.78 10.52
N GLY A 189 0.49 0.38 10.59
CA GLY A 189 0.59 1.28 11.74
C GLY A 189 0.13 0.63 13.04
N ARG A 190 -1.05 0.00 13.04
CA ARG A 190 -1.58 -0.71 14.22
C ARG A 190 -0.68 -1.87 14.65
N ILE A 191 -0.16 -2.66 13.71
CA ILE A 191 0.78 -3.75 14.02
C ILE A 191 2.06 -3.19 14.65
N MET A 192 2.67 -2.17 14.03
CA MET A 192 3.89 -1.56 14.55
C MET A 192 3.69 -0.99 15.96
N GLU A 193 2.55 -0.34 16.22
CA GLU A 193 2.20 0.17 17.54
C GLU A 193 2.02 -0.96 18.57
N GLU A 194 1.20 -1.97 18.25
CA GLU A 194 0.95 -3.11 19.14
C GLU A 194 2.22 -3.90 19.47
N TRP A 195 3.06 -4.16 18.46
CA TRP A 195 4.27 -4.95 18.61
C TRP A 195 5.39 -4.20 19.34
N ASN A 196 5.45 -2.87 19.20
CA ASN A 196 6.43 -2.04 19.90
C ASN A 196 5.98 -1.54 21.28
N LYS A 197 4.89 -2.06 21.85
CA LYS A 197 4.54 -1.78 23.26
C LYS A 197 5.65 -2.26 24.19
N GLU A 198 6.10 -1.39 25.10
CA GLU A 198 7.23 -1.64 26.02
C GLU A 198 7.14 -2.99 26.76
N LYS A 199 5.93 -3.39 27.17
CA LYS A 199 5.69 -4.68 27.85
C LYS A 199 6.20 -5.91 27.09
N ASN A 200 6.23 -5.85 25.75
CA ASN A 200 6.70 -6.95 24.91
C ASN A 200 8.25 -7.04 24.90
N TRP A 201 8.93 -5.96 25.29
CA TRP A 201 10.37 -5.79 25.16
C TRP A 201 11.10 -5.69 26.50
N ALA A 202 10.38 -5.62 27.63
CA ALA A 202 10.94 -5.49 28.98
C ALA A 202 12.06 -6.51 29.32
N ALA A 203 11.99 -7.73 28.77
CA ALA A 203 13.05 -8.73 28.97
C ALA A 203 14.40 -8.34 28.33
N CYS A 204 14.40 -7.45 27.34
CA CYS A 204 15.61 -6.94 26.67
C CYS A 204 16.36 -5.93 27.54
N ASP A 205 15.70 -5.22 28.46
CA ASP A 205 16.33 -4.17 29.27
C ASP A 205 17.39 -4.74 30.23
N SER A 206 17.19 -5.98 30.69
CA SER A 206 18.15 -6.71 31.52
C SER A 206 19.17 -7.56 30.72
N CYS A 207 19.16 -7.47 29.39
CA CYS A 207 20.03 -8.31 28.55
C CYS A 207 21.48 -7.83 28.58
N SER A 208 22.44 -8.75 28.75
CA SER A 208 23.88 -8.44 28.77
C SER A 208 24.42 -7.86 27.45
N LYS A 209 23.71 -8.06 26.34
CA LYS A 209 24.07 -7.59 25.00
C LYS A 209 23.22 -6.39 24.55
N VAL A 210 22.48 -5.72 25.43
CA VAL A 210 21.52 -4.66 25.07
C VAL A 210 22.13 -3.56 24.18
N ASN A 211 23.35 -3.10 24.49
CA ASN A 211 24.05 -2.05 23.73
C ASN A 211 24.62 -2.51 22.38
N SER A 212 24.69 -3.82 22.15
CA SER A 212 25.16 -4.42 20.90
C SER A 212 24.09 -5.30 20.24
N CYS A 213 22.82 -5.06 20.58
CA CYS A 213 21.69 -5.84 20.08
C CYS A 213 20.97 -5.04 18.99
N MET A 214 21.17 -5.44 17.74
CA MET A 214 20.52 -4.81 16.59
C MET A 214 18.98 -4.90 16.68
N ILE A 215 18.44 -6.02 17.20
CA ILE A 215 16.98 -6.19 17.41
C ILE A 215 16.44 -5.13 18.37
N HIS A 216 17.15 -4.87 19.48
CA HIS A 216 16.73 -3.89 20.47
C HIS A 216 16.86 -2.45 19.94
N LEU A 217 17.92 -2.14 19.20
CA LEU A 217 18.06 -0.85 18.52
C LEU A 217 16.91 -0.60 17.54
N ASN A 218 16.57 -1.59 16.70
CA ASN A 218 15.43 -1.50 15.77
C ASN A 218 14.12 -1.22 16.51
N HIS A 219 13.84 -1.97 17.57
CA HIS A 219 12.69 -1.71 18.41
C HIS A 219 12.68 -0.28 18.96
N ARG A 220 13.79 0.19 19.57
CA ARG A 220 13.90 1.55 20.11
C ARG A 220 13.63 2.63 19.06
N ARG A 221 14.13 2.46 17.83
CA ARG A 221 13.92 3.41 16.72
C ARG A 221 12.48 3.37 16.20
N VAL A 222 11.95 2.19 15.90
CA VAL A 222 10.59 2.03 15.37
C VAL A 222 9.51 2.39 16.41
N SER A 223 9.84 2.38 17.71
CA SER A 223 8.96 2.89 18.77
C SER A 223 8.77 4.41 18.73
N GLN A 224 9.71 5.15 18.14
CA GLN A 224 9.60 6.60 17.99
C GLN A 224 8.51 6.93 16.95
N GLU A 225 7.62 7.84 17.30
CA GLU A 225 6.45 8.16 16.47
C GLU A 225 6.84 8.73 15.10
N SER A 226 7.84 9.62 15.03
CA SER A 226 8.32 10.20 13.77
C SER A 226 8.84 9.13 12.80
N ILE A 227 9.68 8.22 13.28
CA ILE A 227 10.24 7.10 12.51
C ILE A 227 9.12 6.15 12.08
N ARG A 228 8.21 5.78 13.00
CA ARG A 228 7.07 4.92 12.71
C ARG A 228 6.17 5.53 11.63
N ASN A 229 5.88 6.83 11.71
CA ASN A 229 5.07 7.53 10.72
C ASN A 229 5.77 7.54 9.34
N ASN A 230 7.09 7.74 9.29
CA ASN A 230 7.85 7.65 8.04
C ASN A 230 7.82 6.23 7.44
N LEU A 231 7.80 5.17 8.26
CA LEU A 231 7.63 3.78 7.79
C LEU A 231 6.20 3.52 7.28
N ILE A 232 5.18 4.00 7.98
CA ILE A 232 3.76 3.90 7.57
C ILE A 232 3.53 4.64 6.23
N GLU A 233 4.20 5.78 6.04
CA GLU A 233 4.15 6.54 4.79
C GLU A 233 4.58 5.71 3.57
N GLN A 234 5.53 4.79 3.74
CA GLN A 234 5.95 3.89 2.66
C GLN A 234 4.86 2.87 2.28
N TYR A 235 4.12 2.35 3.26
CA TYR A 235 2.93 1.54 2.98
C TYR A 235 1.86 2.39 2.29
N ARG A 236 1.70 3.65 2.71
CA ARG A 236 0.74 4.57 2.13
C ARG A 236 1.06 4.87 0.66
N LEU A 237 2.35 4.94 0.31
CA LEU A 237 2.81 5.05 -1.06
C LEU A 237 2.33 3.88 -1.92
N LEU A 238 2.41 2.64 -1.42
CA LEU A 238 1.89 1.46 -2.11
C LEU A 238 0.37 1.45 -2.22
N ASP A 239 -0.35 1.86 -1.17
CA ASP A 239 -1.81 2.02 -1.22
C ASP A 239 -2.21 2.99 -2.35
N CYS A 240 -1.52 4.13 -2.46
CA CYS A 240 -1.74 5.13 -3.51
C CYS A 240 -1.33 4.65 -4.92
N MET A 241 -0.42 3.69 -5.01
CA MET A 241 -0.11 2.98 -6.27
C MET A 241 -1.16 1.93 -6.63
N GLY A 242 -2.07 1.61 -5.71
CA GLY A 242 -3.06 0.54 -5.85
C GLY A 242 -2.46 -0.85 -5.70
N ILE A 243 -1.36 -0.96 -4.94
CA ILE A 243 -0.72 -2.22 -4.59
C ILE A 243 -1.23 -2.61 -3.20
N HIS A 244 -2.06 -3.66 -3.16
CA HIS A 244 -2.55 -4.24 -1.90
C HIS A 244 -1.49 -5.15 -1.28
N ILE A 245 -1.21 -4.98 0.01
CA ILE A 245 -0.38 -5.91 0.78
C ILE A 245 -1.29 -6.65 1.76
N THR A 246 -1.26 -7.98 1.70
CA THR A 246 -2.09 -8.81 2.58
C THR A 246 -1.64 -8.70 4.03
N MET A 247 -2.56 -8.91 4.98
CA MET A 247 -2.25 -8.86 6.42
C MET A 247 -1.07 -9.77 6.80
N ARG A 248 -1.00 -10.97 6.21
CA ARG A 248 0.13 -11.90 6.35
C ARG A 248 1.46 -11.26 5.92
N GLU A 249 1.51 -10.66 4.75
CA GLU A 249 2.74 -10.01 4.24
C GLU A 249 3.17 -8.85 5.13
N ILE A 250 2.21 -8.08 5.68
CA ILE A 250 2.52 -7.00 6.64
C ILE A 250 3.16 -7.58 7.91
N LEU A 251 2.58 -8.63 8.51
CA LEU A 251 3.10 -9.28 9.71
C LEU A 251 4.52 -9.83 9.50
N ILE A 252 4.72 -10.54 8.39
CA ILE A 252 6.04 -11.06 8.00
C ILE A 252 7.03 -9.90 7.82
N HIS A 253 6.65 -8.87 7.09
CA HIS A 253 7.51 -7.73 6.80
C HIS A 253 7.94 -7.00 8.07
N ILE A 254 6.99 -6.64 8.95
CA ILE A 254 7.31 -5.92 10.20
C ILE A 254 8.16 -6.78 11.13
N SER A 255 7.92 -8.09 11.18
CA SER A 255 8.78 -9.01 11.95
C SER A 255 10.23 -8.95 11.46
N TYR A 256 10.43 -8.97 10.14
CA TYR A 256 11.75 -8.82 9.53
C TYR A 256 12.35 -7.43 9.76
N VAL A 257 11.56 -6.35 9.67
CA VAL A 257 12.02 -4.99 9.95
C VAL A 257 12.61 -4.89 11.36
N LEU A 258 11.91 -5.45 12.35
CA LEU A 258 12.34 -5.42 13.75
C LEU A 258 13.54 -6.34 14.03
N THR A 259 13.52 -7.56 13.51
CA THR A 259 14.49 -8.60 13.91
C THR A 259 15.65 -8.77 12.93
N GLY A 260 15.46 -8.43 11.65
CA GLY A 260 16.39 -8.75 10.56
C GLY A 260 16.61 -10.25 10.36
N GLY A 261 15.73 -11.12 10.90
CA GLY A 261 15.91 -12.56 10.96
C GLY A 261 16.92 -13.04 12.02
N LEU A 262 17.30 -12.16 12.95
CA LEU A 262 18.11 -12.49 14.12
C LEU A 262 17.23 -13.01 15.27
N THR A 263 17.80 -13.89 16.09
CA THR A 263 17.18 -14.39 17.32
C THR A 263 18.01 -13.96 18.53
N CYS A 264 17.43 -14.03 19.74
CA CYS A 264 18.21 -13.76 20.97
C CYS A 264 19.44 -14.66 21.09
N GLU A 265 19.35 -15.93 20.65
CA GLU A 265 20.46 -16.90 20.64
C GLU A 265 21.63 -16.37 19.81
N LYS A 266 21.38 -16.03 18.54
CA LYS A 266 22.39 -15.46 17.64
C LYS A 266 23.05 -14.20 18.23
N VAL A 267 22.28 -13.33 18.87
CA VAL A 267 22.81 -12.10 19.49
C VAL A 267 23.68 -12.40 20.71
N LEU A 268 23.30 -13.38 21.54
CA LEU A 268 24.06 -13.74 22.74
C LEU A 268 25.37 -14.44 22.39
N GLU A 269 25.37 -15.27 21.36
CA GLU A 269 26.53 -16.02 20.87
C GLU A 269 27.46 -15.18 19.97
N ALA A 270 27.02 -14.00 19.55
CA ALA A 270 27.77 -13.14 18.62
C ALA A 270 29.16 -12.73 19.14
N HIS A 271 30.15 -12.96 18.28
CA HIS A 271 31.51 -12.42 18.36
C HIS A 271 31.68 -11.18 17.48
N TYR A 272 32.91 -10.67 17.36
CA TYR A 272 33.19 -9.40 16.68
C TYR A 272 32.77 -9.39 15.19
N LEU A 273 32.99 -10.48 14.46
CA LEU A 273 32.56 -10.60 13.05
C LEU A 273 31.03 -10.63 12.91
N ASP A 274 30.36 -11.29 13.85
CA ASP A 274 28.90 -11.39 13.85
C ASP A 274 28.26 -10.03 14.13
N ILE A 275 28.89 -9.21 14.98
CA ILE A 275 28.43 -7.83 15.24
C ILE A 275 28.44 -6.99 13.95
N GLU A 276 29.44 -7.16 13.10
CA GLU A 276 29.51 -6.45 11.82
C GLU A 276 28.40 -6.91 10.86
N ASP A 277 28.08 -8.21 10.81
CA ASP A 277 26.93 -8.70 10.05
C ASP A 277 25.60 -8.21 10.64
N HIS A 278 25.47 -8.26 11.97
CA HIS A 278 24.27 -7.79 12.67
C HIS A 278 24.02 -6.31 12.42
N ALA A 279 25.06 -5.46 12.34
CA ALA A 279 24.93 -4.03 12.04
C ALA A 279 24.33 -3.73 10.65
N LYS A 280 24.32 -4.72 9.73
CA LYS A 280 23.64 -4.63 8.44
C LYS A 280 22.14 -4.87 8.55
N ARG A 281 21.65 -5.35 9.71
CA ARG A 281 20.24 -5.65 9.98
C ARG A 281 19.50 -4.45 10.59
N ALA A 282 19.87 -3.23 10.19
CA ALA A 282 19.18 -2.01 10.60
C ALA A 282 17.76 -1.96 10.03
N TYR A 283 16.79 -1.47 10.81
CA TYR A 283 15.37 -1.46 10.40
C TYR A 283 15.16 -0.77 9.06
N TYR A 284 15.91 0.31 8.79
CA TYR A 284 15.83 1.04 7.53
C TYR A 284 16.42 0.27 6.35
N ASP A 285 17.39 -0.64 6.55
CA ASP A 285 17.89 -1.56 5.51
C ASP A 285 16.97 -2.79 5.37
N ASN A 286 16.46 -3.30 6.49
CA ASN A 286 15.54 -4.43 6.53
C ASN A 286 14.22 -4.11 5.82
N PHE A 287 13.71 -2.89 5.96
CA PHE A 287 12.47 -2.42 5.32
C PHE A 287 12.50 -2.54 3.78
N TYR A 288 13.67 -2.31 3.18
CA TYR A 288 13.86 -2.45 1.73
C TYR A 288 14.46 -3.81 1.35
N GLY A 289 14.67 -4.69 2.34
CA GLY A 289 15.22 -6.02 2.17
C GLY A 289 16.62 -6.02 1.56
N ILE A 290 17.47 -5.04 1.88
CA ILE A 290 18.78 -4.87 1.21
C ILE A 290 19.67 -6.10 1.34
N HIS A 291 19.61 -6.78 2.49
CA HIS A 291 20.42 -7.96 2.80
C HIS A 291 19.65 -9.29 2.69
N LEU A 292 18.54 -9.29 1.94
CA LEU A 292 17.80 -10.50 1.57
C LEU A 292 18.23 -10.98 0.19
N SER A 293 18.41 -12.29 0.07
CA SER A 293 18.57 -12.93 -1.24
C SER A 293 17.31 -12.71 -2.10
N ASP A 294 17.46 -12.81 -3.42
CA ASP A 294 16.32 -12.67 -4.34
C ASP A 294 15.25 -13.75 -4.12
N ALA A 295 15.66 -14.96 -3.71
CA ALA A 295 14.76 -16.03 -3.30
C ALA A 295 13.96 -15.64 -2.06
N GLY A 296 14.60 -15.15 -0.99
CA GLY A 296 13.89 -14.69 0.21
C GLY A 296 12.98 -13.51 -0.08
N SER A 297 13.42 -12.57 -0.94
CA SER A 297 12.63 -11.41 -1.36
C SER A 297 11.38 -11.79 -2.15
N ALA A 298 11.42 -12.91 -2.87
CA ALA A 298 10.27 -13.42 -3.61
C ALA A 298 9.19 -13.97 -2.69
N GLU A 299 9.58 -14.63 -1.61
CA GLU A 299 8.66 -15.17 -0.60
C GLU A 299 8.09 -14.06 0.31
N LEU A 300 8.81 -12.94 0.43
CA LEU A 300 8.45 -11.76 1.22
C LEU A 300 7.59 -10.72 0.47
N GLY A 301 7.03 -11.07 -0.70
CA GLY A 301 5.98 -10.34 -1.44
C GLY A 301 6.09 -8.81 -1.45
N ALA A 302 5.62 -8.16 -0.38
CA ALA A 302 5.76 -6.75 -0.05
C ALA A 302 7.19 -6.18 -0.22
N ILE A 303 8.23 -6.90 0.20
CA ILE A 303 9.63 -6.41 0.12
C ILE A 303 10.04 -6.12 -1.32
N ARG A 304 9.57 -6.92 -2.28
CA ARG A 304 9.84 -6.70 -3.70
C ARG A 304 9.31 -5.34 -4.17
N GLN A 305 8.16 -4.92 -3.63
CA GLN A 305 7.56 -3.63 -3.97
C GLN A 305 8.35 -2.49 -3.31
N PHE A 306 8.68 -2.61 -2.02
CA PHE A 306 9.48 -1.60 -1.32
C PHE A 306 10.86 -1.43 -1.92
N ARG A 307 11.56 -2.49 -2.31
CA ARG A 307 12.91 -2.42 -2.90
C ARG A 307 12.96 -1.52 -4.15
N ARG A 308 11.89 -1.47 -4.94
CA ARG A 308 11.78 -0.56 -6.11
C ARG A 308 11.65 0.91 -5.71
N LEU A 309 11.30 1.16 -4.46
CA LEU A 309 11.05 2.46 -3.86
C LEU A 309 12.18 2.90 -2.90
N ASP A 310 13.31 2.18 -2.87
CA ASP A 310 14.42 2.43 -1.94
C ASP A 310 14.99 3.86 -2.12
N PRO A 311 14.84 4.75 -1.11
CA PRO A 311 15.34 6.12 -1.16
C PRO A 311 16.87 6.17 -1.17
N GLY A 312 17.56 5.10 -0.76
CA GLY A 312 19.01 5.01 -0.80
C GLY A 312 19.61 5.07 -2.20
N GLN A 313 18.83 4.68 -3.22
CA GLN A 313 19.26 4.70 -4.63
C GLN A 313 19.24 6.10 -5.24
N LEU A 314 18.56 7.07 -4.60
CA LEU A 314 18.46 8.43 -5.09
C LEU A 314 19.54 9.31 -4.47
N SER A 315 20.39 9.89 -5.33
CA SER A 315 21.39 10.88 -4.92
C SER A 315 20.82 12.28 -5.06
N ILE A 316 20.84 13.02 -3.96
CA ILE A 316 20.43 14.43 -3.90
C ILE A 316 21.59 15.21 -3.31
N SER A 317 22.13 16.15 -4.07
CA SER A 317 23.37 16.86 -3.72
C SER A 317 23.34 17.49 -2.33
N THR A 318 22.23 18.14 -1.94
CA THR A 318 22.10 18.78 -0.62
C THR A 318 22.08 17.76 0.53
N ILE A 319 21.54 16.57 0.30
CA ILE A 319 21.50 15.50 1.29
C ILE A 319 22.86 14.83 1.38
N ASP A 320 23.46 14.50 0.23
CA ASP A 320 24.78 13.87 0.18
C ASP A 320 25.86 14.78 0.78
N ASP A 321 25.80 16.08 0.54
CA ASP A 321 26.66 17.07 1.17
C ASP A 321 26.44 17.13 2.69
N PHE A 322 25.19 17.16 3.17
CA PHE A 322 24.92 17.10 4.61
C PHE A 322 25.47 15.81 5.24
N LEU A 323 25.21 14.65 4.64
CA LEU A 323 25.71 13.35 5.13
C LEU A 323 27.24 13.33 5.18
N LEU A 324 27.88 13.89 4.17
CA LEU A 324 29.33 13.87 4.02
C LEU A 324 30.05 15.02 4.69
N ASN A 325 29.42 16.15 5.06
CA ASN A 325 30.12 17.36 5.56
C ASN A 325 29.39 18.09 6.71
N GLY A 326 28.25 17.58 7.20
CA GLY A 326 27.41 18.31 8.15
C GLY A 326 28.05 18.64 9.51
N ASP A 327 28.97 17.79 9.98
CA ASP A 327 29.79 17.95 11.19
C ASP A 327 30.88 19.03 11.08
N ILE A 328 31.19 19.51 9.87
CA ILE A 328 32.16 20.60 9.64
C ILE A 328 31.53 21.83 9.00
N SER A 329 30.20 21.93 9.05
CA SER A 329 29.45 23.05 8.46
C SER A 329 29.78 24.40 9.10
N GLY A 330 30.25 24.42 10.36
CA GLY A 330 30.47 25.63 11.14
C GLY A 330 29.18 26.19 11.76
N GLU A 331 28.03 25.56 11.50
CA GLU A 331 26.73 25.92 12.04
C GLU A 331 26.32 24.92 13.12
N SER A 332 26.33 25.35 14.39
CA SER A 332 26.12 24.47 15.55
C SER A 332 24.85 23.60 15.46
N HIS A 333 23.78 24.09 14.84
CA HIS A 333 22.55 23.31 14.67
C HIS A 333 22.71 22.19 13.64
N ILE A 334 23.39 22.43 12.52
CA ILE A 334 23.66 21.40 11.49
C ILE A 334 24.58 20.33 12.06
N GLU A 335 25.64 20.73 12.77
CA GLU A 335 26.59 19.83 13.41
C GLU A 335 25.92 18.94 14.46
N SER A 336 25.05 19.51 15.30
CA SER A 336 24.31 18.75 16.31
C SER A 336 23.39 17.70 15.67
N ARG A 337 22.70 18.05 14.58
CA ARG A 337 21.83 17.12 13.85
C ARG A 337 22.63 16.01 13.17
N HIS A 338 23.76 16.36 12.54
CA HIS A 338 24.64 15.39 11.93
C HIS A 338 25.17 14.41 12.97
N SER A 339 25.59 14.90 14.14
CA SER A 339 26.03 14.07 15.26
C SER A 339 24.93 13.13 15.78
N ALA A 340 23.68 13.61 15.83
CA ALA A 340 22.52 12.79 16.21
C ALA A 340 22.22 11.68 15.18
N LEU A 341 22.36 11.98 13.88
CA LEU A 341 22.19 11.00 12.80
C LEU A 341 23.34 9.99 12.77
N PHE A 342 24.58 10.45 12.99
CA PHE A 342 25.80 9.65 13.01
C PHE A 342 26.25 9.32 14.43
N ASP A 343 25.37 8.77 15.25
CA ASP A 343 25.65 8.36 16.63
C ASP A 343 26.59 7.14 16.75
N GLU A 344 26.87 6.72 17.98
CA GLU A 344 27.77 5.61 18.31
C GLU A 344 27.03 4.29 18.58
N GLU A 345 25.88 4.08 17.95
CA GLU A 345 25.09 2.85 18.07
C GLU A 345 25.60 1.74 17.11
N ILE A 346 25.10 0.51 17.27
CA ILE A 346 25.59 -0.67 16.53
C ILE A 346 25.36 -0.58 15.02
N ASP A 347 24.27 0.05 14.56
CA ASP A 347 23.97 0.23 13.13
C ASP A 347 25.04 1.06 12.41
N LEU A 348 25.73 1.93 13.16
CA LEU A 348 26.87 2.71 12.68
C LEU A 348 28.23 2.18 13.17
N LEU A 349 28.27 0.93 13.62
CA LEU A 349 29.47 0.25 14.08
C LEU A 349 30.25 1.07 15.11
N PHE A 350 29.52 1.65 16.08
CA PHE A 350 30.10 2.38 17.22
C PHE A 350 31.04 3.52 16.78
N GLY A 351 30.59 4.33 15.81
CA GLY A 351 31.33 5.50 15.30
C GLY A 351 32.37 5.19 14.21
N TYR A 352 32.49 3.94 13.76
CA TYR A 352 33.40 3.57 12.67
C TYR A 352 33.12 4.37 11.39
N TYR A 353 31.85 4.52 10.99
CA TYR A 353 31.52 5.23 9.76
C TYR A 353 31.84 6.73 9.80
N ARG A 354 31.77 7.37 10.97
CA ARG A 354 32.20 8.77 11.13
C ARG A 354 33.68 8.92 10.81
N LYS A 355 34.52 8.06 11.38
CA LYS A 355 35.97 8.00 11.07
C LYS A 355 36.24 7.68 9.59
N LEU A 356 35.40 6.86 8.99
CA LEU A 356 35.50 6.53 7.57
C LEU A 356 35.24 7.77 6.70
N ILE A 357 34.24 8.58 7.04
CA ILE A 357 33.94 9.84 6.35
C ILE A 357 35.10 10.85 6.53
N GLU A 358 35.66 10.97 7.74
CA GLU A 358 36.83 11.82 7.98
C GLU A 358 38.01 11.45 7.07
N LYS A 359 38.35 10.15 6.98
CA LYS A 359 39.41 9.65 6.10
C LYS A 359 39.16 9.95 4.62
N TYR A 360 37.90 9.83 4.19
CA TYR A 360 37.47 10.15 2.84
C TYR A 360 37.73 11.62 2.50
N ARG A 361 37.37 12.55 3.41
CA ARG A 361 37.60 13.99 3.23
C ARG A 361 39.08 14.36 3.21
N THR A 362 39.90 13.71 4.03
CA THR A 362 41.35 13.98 4.09
C THR A 362 42.14 13.34 2.94
N HIS A 363 41.46 12.62 2.03
CA HIS A 363 42.08 11.85 0.95
C HIS A 363 43.20 10.92 1.45
N ASP A 364 42.92 10.12 2.49
CA ASP A 364 43.87 9.14 3.01
C ASP A 364 44.33 8.19 1.88
N PRO A 365 45.64 8.12 1.55
CA PRO A 365 46.14 7.33 0.43
C PRO A 365 45.93 5.81 0.60
N ASN A 366 45.65 5.34 1.82
CA ASN A 366 45.40 3.93 2.10
C ASN A 366 43.91 3.56 2.07
N MET A 367 43.02 4.52 1.81
CA MET A 367 41.58 4.29 1.79
C MET A 367 41.08 4.02 0.36
N ASP A 368 40.27 2.98 0.20
CA ASP A 368 39.46 2.82 -1.01
C ASP A 368 38.21 3.70 -0.91
N PHE A 369 38.17 4.77 -1.72
CA PHE A 369 37.03 5.70 -1.78
C PHE A 369 35.71 5.02 -2.13
N LYS A 370 35.74 3.86 -2.80
CA LYS A 370 34.53 3.09 -3.13
C LYS A 370 33.78 2.65 -1.89
N VAL A 371 34.47 2.40 -0.79
CA VAL A 371 33.83 1.96 0.46
C VAL A 371 32.79 2.97 0.93
N ILE A 372 33.08 4.28 0.90
CA ILE A 372 32.09 5.30 1.27
C ILE A 372 30.93 5.34 0.28
N LEU A 373 31.21 5.26 -1.02
CA LEU A 373 30.17 5.26 -2.06
C LEU A 373 29.20 4.08 -1.89
N GLU A 374 29.70 2.91 -1.49
CA GLU A 374 28.90 1.72 -1.18
C GLU A 374 28.04 1.89 0.08
N GLN A 375 28.45 2.75 1.03
CA GLN A 375 27.68 3.06 2.23
C GLN A 375 26.68 4.21 2.06
N MET A 376 26.82 5.06 1.03
CA MET A 376 25.92 6.21 0.82
C MET A 376 24.42 5.82 0.79
N PRO A 377 24.00 4.72 0.12
CA PRO A 377 22.61 4.28 0.17
C PRO A 377 22.11 4.01 1.60
N LYS A 378 22.95 3.43 2.46
CA LYS A 378 22.66 3.19 3.87
C LYS A 378 22.43 4.50 4.62
N PHE A 379 23.32 5.48 4.43
CA PHE A 379 23.22 6.79 5.09
C PHE A 379 22.00 7.59 4.64
N ARG A 380 21.67 7.54 3.34
CA ARG A 380 20.45 8.16 2.80
C ARG A 380 19.19 7.53 3.36
N ARG A 381 19.14 6.21 3.54
CA ARG A 381 18.02 5.53 4.21
C ARG A 381 17.90 5.95 5.67
N LYS A 382 19.00 5.98 6.42
CA LYS A 382 18.99 6.48 7.81
C LYS A 382 18.48 7.93 7.87
N TYR A 383 18.98 8.82 7.01
CA TYR A 383 18.48 10.20 6.89
C TYR A 383 16.99 10.25 6.51
N PHE A 384 16.55 9.39 5.60
CA PHE A 384 15.17 9.35 5.16
C PHE A 384 14.20 9.06 6.31
N PHE A 385 14.53 8.13 7.22
CA PHE A 385 13.65 7.79 8.34
C PHE A 385 13.88 8.62 9.60
N GLU A 386 15.10 9.08 9.85
CA GLU A 386 15.50 9.73 11.12
C GLU A 386 15.74 11.24 11.00
N SER A 387 15.52 11.85 9.83
CA SER A 387 15.59 13.30 9.69
C SER A 387 14.52 14.03 10.50
N ASP A 388 14.91 15.19 11.05
CA ASP A 388 14.04 16.05 11.84
C ASP A 388 12.89 16.63 11.02
N GLU A 389 11.83 17.09 11.72
CA GLU A 389 10.66 17.70 11.08
C GLU A 389 10.99 18.92 10.19
N GLN A 390 12.03 19.67 10.55
CA GLN A 390 12.48 20.85 9.78
C GLN A 390 12.99 20.47 8.38
N GLU A 391 13.53 19.26 8.23
CA GLU A 391 14.10 18.74 6.99
C GLU A 391 13.06 17.97 6.15
N GLN A 392 11.79 17.90 6.58
CA GLN A 392 10.76 17.16 5.84
C GLN A 392 10.72 17.52 4.36
N HIS A 393 10.84 18.81 4.01
CA HIS A 393 10.80 19.24 2.62
C HIS A 393 11.96 18.70 1.77
N ILE A 394 13.15 18.49 2.35
CA ILE A 394 14.31 17.89 1.69
C ILE A 394 14.19 16.36 1.69
N ARG A 395 13.83 15.76 2.82
CA ARG A 395 13.55 14.31 2.98
C ARG A 395 12.59 13.80 1.91
N LYS A 396 11.48 14.52 1.70
CA LYS A 396 10.43 14.18 0.72
C LYS A 396 10.95 14.04 -0.71
N LYS A 397 12.08 14.68 -1.06
CA LYS A 397 12.70 14.56 -2.38
C LYS A 397 13.32 13.18 -2.63
N LEU A 398 13.62 12.41 -1.57
CA LEU A 398 14.09 11.02 -1.68
C LEU A 398 12.95 10.03 -1.97
N VAL A 399 11.69 10.47 -2.04
CA VAL A 399 10.59 9.62 -2.50
C VAL A 399 10.62 9.57 -4.04
N PRO A 400 10.62 8.38 -4.68
CA PRO A 400 10.72 8.26 -6.15
C PRO A 400 9.59 8.93 -6.94
N TYR A 401 8.41 9.08 -6.32
CA TYR A 401 7.25 9.80 -6.88
C TYR A 401 7.26 11.26 -6.41
N LEU A 402 7.62 12.17 -7.33
CA LEU A 402 7.84 13.59 -7.02
C LEU A 402 6.58 14.29 -6.53
N TYR A 403 5.42 13.84 -7.00
CA TYR A 403 4.13 14.43 -6.68
C TYR A 403 3.33 13.61 -5.67
N PHE A 404 3.93 12.63 -5.00
CA PHE A 404 3.25 11.81 -3.99
C PHE A 404 2.56 12.65 -2.91
N PHE A 405 3.26 13.63 -2.33
CA PHE A 405 2.68 14.48 -1.27
C PHE A 405 1.57 15.40 -1.79
N GLN A 406 1.69 15.87 -3.03
CA GLN A 406 0.64 16.66 -3.69
C GLN A 406 -0.60 15.79 -3.97
N PHE A 407 -0.39 14.52 -4.34
CA PHE A 407 -1.45 13.55 -4.53
C PHE A 407 -2.19 13.27 -3.22
N THR A 408 -1.46 12.97 -2.14
CA THR A 408 -2.08 12.73 -0.82
C THR A 408 -2.83 13.95 -0.30
N ASP A 409 -2.30 15.16 -0.48
CA ASP A 409 -3.01 16.38 -0.10
C ASP A 409 -4.28 16.58 -0.95
N SER A 410 -4.24 16.29 -2.24
CA SER A 410 -5.41 16.33 -3.12
C SER A 410 -6.49 15.31 -2.75
N LEU A 411 -6.13 14.21 -2.08
CA LEU A 411 -7.07 13.19 -1.60
C LEU A 411 -7.82 13.64 -0.33
N THR A 412 -7.23 14.52 0.48
CA THR A 412 -7.81 14.95 1.77
C THR A 412 -8.32 16.38 1.75
N ASN A 413 -7.82 17.23 0.86
CA ASN A 413 -8.08 18.66 0.83
C ASN A 413 -8.72 19.10 -0.50
N LYS A 414 -9.97 19.59 -0.42
CA LYS A 414 -10.73 20.06 -1.59
C LYS A 414 -10.08 21.25 -2.29
N GLN A 415 -9.37 22.12 -1.57
CA GLN A 415 -8.67 23.26 -2.17
C GLN A 415 -7.46 22.79 -2.99
N ALA A 416 -6.68 21.86 -2.44
CA ALA A 416 -5.56 21.22 -3.13
C ALA A 416 -6.01 20.44 -4.38
N LEU A 417 -7.15 19.74 -4.28
CA LEU A 417 -7.76 19.06 -5.43
C LEU A 417 -8.16 20.06 -6.52
N ALA A 418 -8.74 21.20 -6.13
CA ALA A 418 -9.14 22.25 -7.07
C ALA A 418 -7.94 22.89 -7.77
N SER A 419 -6.84 23.17 -7.05
CA SER A 419 -5.62 23.74 -7.63
C SER A 419 -4.94 22.79 -8.61
N THR A 420 -5.02 21.48 -8.35
CA THR A 420 -4.37 20.45 -9.19
C THR A 420 -5.14 20.17 -10.49
N ARG A 421 -6.41 20.58 -10.60
CA ARG A 421 -7.24 20.36 -11.80
C ARG A 421 -6.62 20.90 -13.08
N LYS A 422 -6.06 22.12 -13.02
CA LYS A 422 -5.44 22.75 -14.19
C LYS A 422 -4.23 21.93 -14.66
N GLU A 423 -3.39 21.46 -13.73
CA GLU A 423 -2.22 20.64 -14.05
C GLU A 423 -2.64 19.30 -14.65
N LEU A 424 -3.70 18.67 -14.14
CA LEU A 424 -4.23 17.41 -14.70
C LEU A 424 -4.80 17.57 -16.11
N ILE A 425 -5.56 18.63 -16.38
CA ILE A 425 -6.07 18.93 -17.73
C ILE A 425 -4.92 19.16 -18.70
N GLN A 426 -3.91 19.94 -18.31
CA GLN A 426 -2.71 20.15 -19.13
C GLN A 426 -1.94 18.84 -19.38
N GLY A 427 -1.80 18.01 -18.34
CA GLY A 427 -1.20 16.69 -18.46
C GLY A 427 -1.96 15.79 -19.45
N LEU A 428 -3.30 15.80 -19.41
CA LEU A 428 -4.14 15.04 -20.34
C LEU A 428 -4.01 15.56 -21.77
N ASN A 429 -4.01 16.87 -21.98
CA ASN A 429 -3.79 17.46 -23.31
C ASN A 429 -2.44 17.04 -23.90
N HIS A 430 -1.38 17.06 -23.09
CA HIS A 430 -0.07 16.57 -23.52
C HIS A 430 -0.08 15.07 -23.80
N ALA A 431 -0.74 14.27 -22.94
CA ALA A 431 -0.84 12.83 -23.12
C ALA A 431 -1.61 12.44 -24.40
N PHE A 432 -2.74 13.09 -24.68
CA PHE A 432 -3.60 12.79 -25.82
C PHE A 432 -2.95 13.18 -27.14
N SER A 433 -2.33 14.36 -27.19
CA SER A 433 -1.65 14.88 -28.38
C SER A 433 -0.26 14.28 -28.59
N LYS A 434 0.39 13.81 -27.51
CA LYS A 434 1.83 13.49 -27.47
C LYS A 434 2.70 14.69 -27.88
N LYS A 435 2.18 15.91 -27.71
CA LYS A 435 2.83 17.19 -28.02
C LYS A 435 2.76 18.12 -26.81
N LEU A 436 3.62 19.14 -26.81
CA LEU A 436 3.58 20.21 -25.83
C LEU A 436 2.54 21.24 -26.30
N ILE A 437 1.42 21.35 -25.57
CA ILE A 437 0.34 22.29 -25.89
C ILE A 437 0.60 23.62 -25.15
N ASP A 438 0.18 24.75 -25.73
CA ASP A 438 0.31 26.05 -25.06
C ASP A 438 -0.43 26.05 -23.70
N ARG A 439 0.21 26.60 -22.67
CA ARG A 439 -0.36 26.72 -21.31
C ARG A 439 -1.53 27.71 -21.22
N ALA A 440 -1.69 28.58 -22.23
CA ALA A 440 -2.87 29.43 -22.36
C ALA A 440 -4.16 28.61 -22.54
N GLU A 441 -4.03 27.41 -23.11
CA GLU A 441 -5.15 26.50 -23.31
C GLU A 441 -5.53 25.83 -21.97
N SER A 442 -6.70 26.17 -21.46
CA SER A 442 -7.21 25.71 -20.16
C SER A 442 -8.34 24.68 -20.27
N GLN A 443 -8.76 24.39 -21.50
CA GLN A 443 -9.78 23.39 -21.83
C GLN A 443 -9.13 22.02 -22.02
N LEU A 444 -9.92 20.96 -21.93
CA LEU A 444 -9.51 19.61 -22.29
C LEU A 444 -9.85 19.37 -23.77
N PHE A 445 -8.86 18.99 -24.56
CA PHE A 445 -9.02 18.74 -25.99
C PHE A 445 -8.91 17.25 -26.29
N VAL A 446 -9.96 16.69 -26.89
CA VAL A 446 -9.97 15.30 -27.31
C VAL A 446 -9.43 15.23 -28.72
N VAL A 447 -8.21 14.70 -28.85
CA VAL A 447 -7.49 14.68 -30.13
C VAL A 447 -7.24 13.26 -30.62
N ASN A 448 -7.33 13.06 -31.93
CA ASN A 448 -6.90 11.83 -32.56
C ASN A 448 -5.40 11.84 -32.89
N GLU A 449 -4.89 10.79 -33.52
CA GLU A 449 -3.46 10.65 -33.85
C GLU A 449 -2.95 11.70 -34.86
N ASN A 450 -3.86 12.28 -35.65
CA ASN A 450 -3.57 13.33 -36.62
C ASN A 450 -3.69 14.74 -36.03
N LEU A 451 -3.83 14.86 -34.70
CA LEU A 451 -4.02 16.12 -33.99
C LEU A 451 -5.33 16.86 -34.32
N LEU A 452 -6.31 16.17 -34.93
CA LEU A 452 -7.66 16.69 -35.09
C LEU A 452 -8.38 16.68 -33.74
N ILE A 453 -8.96 17.81 -33.39
CA ILE A 453 -9.78 18.00 -32.19
C ILE A 453 -11.19 17.55 -32.51
N HIS A 454 -11.63 16.47 -31.87
CA HIS A 454 -13.00 15.95 -31.97
C HIS A 454 -13.97 16.75 -31.10
N GLU A 455 -13.53 17.13 -29.90
CA GLU A 455 -14.36 17.88 -28.96
C GLU A 455 -13.49 18.65 -27.97
N THR A 456 -14.04 19.75 -27.46
CA THR A 456 -13.39 20.60 -26.46
C THR A 456 -14.27 20.72 -25.23
N PHE A 457 -13.74 20.35 -24.06
CA PHE A 457 -14.45 20.46 -22.79
C PHE A 457 -13.88 21.61 -21.95
N SER A 458 -14.76 22.48 -21.45
CA SER A 458 -14.39 23.49 -20.47
C SER A 458 -13.93 22.85 -19.15
N ALA A 459 -13.13 23.57 -18.37
CA ALA A 459 -12.70 23.12 -17.04
C ALA A 459 -13.86 22.86 -16.05
N SER A 460 -15.07 23.36 -16.35
CA SER A 460 -16.29 23.09 -15.58
C SER A 460 -16.91 21.72 -15.89
N GLN A 461 -16.69 21.20 -17.10
CA GLN A 461 -17.14 19.88 -17.54
C GLN A 461 -16.20 18.76 -17.10
N VAL A 462 -14.99 19.10 -16.65
CA VAL A 462 -14.01 18.18 -16.05
C VAL A 462 -14.15 18.24 -14.53
N LYS A 463 -14.85 17.26 -13.96
CA LYS A 463 -15.05 17.15 -12.51
C LYS A 463 -14.01 16.22 -11.91
N LEU A 464 -13.43 16.65 -10.79
CA LEU A 464 -12.56 15.82 -9.96
C LEU A 464 -13.32 15.40 -8.71
N ALA A 465 -13.24 14.11 -8.38
CA ALA A 465 -13.74 13.56 -7.13
C ALA A 465 -12.68 12.68 -6.48
N THR A 466 -12.68 12.62 -5.16
CA THR A 466 -11.95 11.60 -4.41
C THR A 466 -12.78 10.33 -4.33
N ASP A 467 -12.15 9.24 -3.91
CA ASP A 467 -12.90 8.05 -3.56
C ASP A 467 -13.88 8.29 -2.40
N GLU A 468 -14.93 7.47 -2.34
CA GLU A 468 -15.93 7.55 -1.27
C GLU A 468 -15.35 7.02 0.05
N GLU A 469 -15.69 7.68 1.16
CA GLU A 469 -15.33 7.17 2.49
C GLU A 469 -16.09 5.88 2.79
N ARG A 470 -15.41 4.94 3.45
CA ARG A 470 -15.98 3.65 3.85
C ARG A 470 -16.04 3.54 5.37
N SER A 471 -17.23 3.22 5.87
CA SER A 471 -17.47 2.97 7.29
C SER A 471 -17.35 1.49 7.68
N ASP A 472 -17.50 0.59 6.70
CA ASP A 472 -17.47 -0.86 6.88
C ASP A 472 -16.05 -1.43 7.01
N ILE A 473 -15.03 -0.73 6.51
CA ILE A 473 -13.63 -1.18 6.55
C ILE A 473 -12.66 -0.05 6.90
N ASP A 474 -11.43 -0.44 7.26
CA ASP A 474 -10.31 0.49 7.45
C ASP A 474 -9.81 1.02 6.11
N TYR A 475 -10.30 2.19 5.72
CA TYR A 475 -10.05 2.80 4.43
C TYR A 475 -9.53 4.23 4.53
N LEU A 476 -8.52 4.56 3.73
CA LEU A 476 -8.09 5.92 3.40
C LEU A 476 -8.14 6.12 1.89
N PRO A 477 -8.74 7.21 1.38
CA PRO A 477 -8.87 7.46 -0.06
C PRO A 477 -7.53 7.35 -0.78
N SER A 478 -7.37 6.41 -1.72
CA SER A 478 -6.09 6.15 -2.40
C SER A 478 -6.08 6.53 -3.88
N LYS A 479 -7.21 7.03 -4.39
CA LYS A 479 -7.43 7.30 -5.81
C LYS A 479 -8.34 8.52 -6.02
N LEU A 480 -8.15 9.15 -7.18
CA LEU A 480 -8.99 10.23 -7.70
C LEU A 480 -9.78 9.73 -8.90
N TYR A 481 -10.86 10.44 -9.20
CA TYR A 481 -11.67 10.23 -10.38
C TYR A 481 -11.77 11.52 -11.19
N ILE A 482 -11.46 11.42 -12.48
CA ILE A 482 -11.74 12.48 -13.45
C ILE A 482 -13.00 12.06 -14.21
N THR A 483 -14.06 12.85 -14.10
CA THR A 483 -15.29 12.64 -14.87
C THR A 483 -15.47 13.77 -15.86
N VAL A 484 -15.57 13.42 -17.14
CA VAL A 484 -15.79 14.37 -18.24
C VAL A 484 -17.25 14.25 -18.69
N ASN A 485 -17.92 15.40 -18.75
CA ASN A 485 -19.32 15.53 -19.17
C ASN A 485 -20.32 14.63 -18.41
N GLN A 486 -19.99 14.25 -17.17
CA GLN A 486 -20.80 13.36 -16.31
C GLN A 486 -20.94 11.90 -16.78
N GLU A 487 -20.22 11.49 -17.82
CA GLU A 487 -20.37 10.13 -18.35
C GLU A 487 -19.06 9.33 -18.34
N THR A 488 -17.98 9.91 -18.89
CA THR A 488 -16.72 9.18 -19.05
C THR A 488 -15.85 9.39 -17.82
N LYS A 489 -15.51 8.30 -17.13
CA LYS A 489 -14.77 8.31 -15.87
C LYS A 489 -13.38 7.71 -16.06
N LEU A 490 -12.34 8.40 -15.60
CA LEU A 490 -10.97 7.91 -15.49
C LEU A 490 -10.60 7.73 -14.02
N GLU A 491 -10.17 6.54 -13.64
CA GLU A 491 -9.54 6.29 -12.35
C GLU A 491 -8.08 6.75 -12.38
N VAL A 492 -7.69 7.57 -11.40
CA VAL A 492 -6.36 8.18 -11.29
C VAL A 492 -5.73 7.77 -9.97
N LYS A 493 -4.89 6.73 -10.04
CA LYS A 493 -3.95 6.33 -8.97
C LYS A 493 -2.65 7.14 -9.08
N LEU A 494 -1.75 6.99 -8.12
CA LEU A 494 -0.49 7.74 -8.07
C LEU A 494 0.34 7.67 -9.36
N PRO A 495 0.53 6.52 -10.05
CA PRO A 495 1.30 6.50 -11.29
C PRO A 495 0.71 7.36 -12.41
N VAL A 496 -0.61 7.35 -12.56
CA VAL A 496 -1.33 8.18 -13.53
C VAL A 496 -1.20 9.64 -13.17
N PHE A 497 -1.39 9.98 -11.89
CA PHE A 497 -1.25 11.34 -11.38
C PHE A 497 0.17 11.88 -11.61
N GLU A 498 1.19 11.12 -11.19
CA GLU A 498 2.60 11.43 -11.37
C GLU A 498 2.94 11.66 -12.84
N TYR A 499 2.47 10.77 -13.73
CA TYR A 499 2.68 10.91 -15.16
C TYR A 499 2.11 12.21 -15.71
N LEU A 500 0.83 12.50 -15.43
CA LEU A 500 0.15 13.69 -15.91
C LEU A 500 0.79 14.98 -15.38
N LEU A 501 1.19 15.03 -14.10
CA LEU A 501 1.86 16.21 -13.54
C LEU A 501 3.30 16.37 -14.06
N ARG A 502 4.03 15.28 -14.33
CA ARG A 502 5.31 15.38 -15.04
C ARG A 502 5.10 15.98 -16.43
N LEU A 503 4.11 15.51 -17.19
CA LEU A 503 3.82 16.03 -18.52
C LEU A 503 3.40 17.50 -18.49
N SER A 504 2.55 17.93 -17.56
CA SER A 504 2.10 19.32 -17.47
C SER A 504 3.27 20.29 -17.23
N ARG A 505 4.33 19.82 -16.54
CA ARG A 505 5.56 20.59 -16.32
C ARG A 505 6.64 20.40 -17.40
N GLY A 506 6.31 19.74 -18.51
CA GLY A 506 7.23 19.54 -19.65
C GLY A 506 8.17 18.34 -19.51
N GLY A 507 7.81 17.38 -18.66
CA GLY A 507 8.53 16.11 -18.51
C GLY A 507 8.46 15.23 -19.75
N LEU A 508 9.32 14.22 -19.79
CA LEU A 508 9.40 13.27 -20.90
C LEU A 508 8.25 12.26 -20.89
N PHE A 509 7.72 11.94 -22.07
CA PHE A 509 6.64 10.96 -22.27
C PHE A 509 6.99 9.51 -21.91
N ILE A 510 8.26 9.20 -21.62
CA ILE A 510 8.74 7.82 -21.42
C ILE A 510 8.62 7.34 -19.96
N THR A 511 8.62 8.26 -19.00
CA THR A 511 8.57 7.91 -17.57
C THR A 511 7.19 7.33 -17.26
N LEU A 512 7.10 6.18 -16.60
CA LEU A 512 5.82 5.50 -16.25
C LEU A 512 4.91 5.16 -17.44
N ARG A 513 5.37 5.34 -18.69
CA ARG A 513 4.54 5.17 -19.88
C ARG A 513 3.86 3.80 -19.94
N GLN A 514 4.61 2.74 -19.66
CA GLN A 514 4.10 1.36 -19.69
C GLN A 514 2.95 1.14 -18.70
N GLU A 515 2.89 1.93 -17.62
CA GLU A 515 1.86 1.80 -16.58
C GLU A 515 0.56 2.54 -16.93
N VAL A 516 0.61 3.51 -17.86
CA VAL A 516 -0.51 4.47 -18.07
C VAL A 516 -0.99 4.58 -19.52
N ASP A 517 -0.18 4.22 -20.52
CA ASP A 517 -0.46 4.50 -21.95
C ASP A 517 -1.78 3.83 -22.41
N ILE A 518 -2.03 2.59 -21.99
CA ILE A 518 -3.28 1.87 -22.33
C ILE A 518 -4.48 2.57 -21.70
N LEU A 519 -4.43 2.85 -20.40
CA LEU A 519 -5.53 3.48 -19.68
C LEU A 519 -5.89 4.85 -20.27
N LEU A 520 -4.90 5.70 -20.51
CA LEU A 520 -5.12 7.03 -21.09
C LEU A 520 -5.58 6.97 -22.54
N SER A 521 -5.09 6.00 -23.33
CA SER A 521 -5.54 5.79 -24.71
C SER A 521 -6.98 5.32 -24.76
N THR A 522 -7.38 4.37 -23.90
CA THR A 522 -8.77 3.92 -23.78
C THR A 522 -9.67 5.08 -23.38
N PHE A 523 -9.30 5.85 -22.35
CA PHE A 523 -10.07 7.01 -21.92
C PHE A 523 -10.23 8.06 -23.02
N ARG A 524 -9.16 8.34 -23.78
CA ARG A 524 -9.21 9.24 -24.94
C ARG A 524 -10.16 8.72 -26.02
N ASN A 525 -10.08 7.44 -26.36
CA ASN A 525 -10.90 6.83 -27.40
C ASN A 525 -12.38 6.77 -26.98
N ASP A 526 -12.68 6.53 -25.71
CA ASP A 526 -14.04 6.57 -25.18
C ASP A 526 -14.66 7.96 -25.28
N LEU A 527 -13.84 9.02 -25.13
CA LEU A 527 -14.28 10.38 -25.39
C LEU A 527 -14.53 10.61 -26.89
N ILE A 528 -13.59 10.22 -27.77
CA ILE A 528 -13.75 10.36 -29.23
C ILE A 528 -15.04 9.70 -29.73
N ASN A 529 -15.34 8.49 -29.25
CA ASN A 529 -16.52 7.72 -29.68
C ASN A 529 -17.85 8.38 -29.26
N ARG A 530 -17.82 9.33 -28.34
CA ARG A 530 -19.00 10.08 -27.88
C ARG A 530 -19.05 11.51 -28.41
N SER A 531 -18.02 11.92 -29.16
CA SER A 531 -17.92 13.24 -29.76
C SER A 531 -18.49 13.23 -31.18
N GLU A 532 -19.21 14.29 -31.53
CA GLU A 532 -19.64 14.56 -32.91
C GLU A 532 -18.75 15.65 -33.51
N LEU A 533 -18.18 15.39 -34.70
CA LEU A 533 -17.39 16.39 -35.42
C LEU A 533 -18.31 17.45 -36.03
N ASP A 534 -17.86 18.71 -36.01
CA ASP A 534 -18.52 19.78 -36.75
C ASP A 534 -18.39 19.52 -38.26
N GLU A 535 -19.53 19.54 -38.97
CA GLU A 535 -19.58 19.30 -40.41
C GLU A 535 -18.95 20.45 -41.22
N PHE A 536 -18.77 21.63 -40.63
CA PHE A 536 -18.40 22.86 -41.33
C PHE A 536 -17.01 23.40 -40.96
N SER A 537 -16.38 22.90 -39.89
CA SER A 537 -15.07 23.38 -39.43
C SER A 537 -14.19 22.24 -38.90
N LEU A 538 -12.91 22.24 -39.27
CA LEU A 538 -11.90 21.34 -38.69
C LEU A 538 -11.02 22.11 -37.72
N GLN A 539 -11.05 21.72 -36.45
CA GLN A 539 -10.12 22.22 -35.46
C GLN A 539 -8.95 21.25 -35.30
N VAL A 540 -7.72 21.73 -35.55
CA VAL A 540 -6.50 20.92 -35.47
C VAL A 540 -5.45 21.62 -34.60
N PHE A 541 -4.57 20.85 -33.96
CA PHE A 541 -3.38 21.42 -33.36
C PHE A 541 -2.26 21.58 -34.39
N ALA A 542 -1.74 22.80 -34.53
CA ALA A 542 -0.59 23.12 -35.36
C ALA A 542 0.54 23.71 -34.50
N ILE A 543 1.79 23.53 -34.94
CA ILE A 543 2.95 24.09 -34.24
C ILE A 543 2.98 25.61 -34.43
N GLU A 544 3.10 26.36 -33.32
CA GLU A 544 3.38 27.79 -33.33
C GLU A 544 4.91 28.00 -33.30
N PRO A 545 5.57 28.36 -34.43
CA PRO A 545 7.03 28.31 -34.54
C PRO A 545 7.77 29.22 -33.56
N ASN A 546 7.14 30.32 -33.16
CA ASN A 546 7.74 31.30 -32.26
C ASN A 546 7.77 30.84 -30.80
N LYS A 547 6.84 29.96 -30.39
CA LYS A 547 6.74 29.45 -29.03
C LYS A 547 7.24 28.00 -28.89
N GLY A 548 7.33 27.26 -29.99
CA GLY A 548 7.71 25.84 -29.97
C GLY A 548 6.67 24.94 -29.32
N VAL A 549 5.42 25.40 -29.23
CA VAL A 549 4.27 24.68 -28.67
C VAL A 549 3.19 24.54 -29.74
N TYR A 550 2.24 23.64 -29.52
CA TYR A 550 1.09 23.46 -30.39
C TYR A 550 -0.09 24.31 -29.92
N THR A 551 -0.74 24.99 -30.85
CA THR A 551 -1.93 25.82 -30.62
C THR A 551 -3.08 25.39 -31.54
N ARG A 552 -4.31 25.71 -31.14
CA ARG A 552 -5.48 25.44 -31.97
C ARG A 552 -5.45 26.26 -33.25
N CYS A 553 -5.74 25.61 -34.37
CA CYS A 553 -5.97 26.20 -35.68
C CYS A 553 -7.32 25.71 -36.20
N GLU A 554 -8.10 26.62 -36.77
CA GLU A 554 -9.41 26.33 -37.34
C GLU A 554 -9.30 26.42 -38.86
N ILE A 555 -9.80 25.39 -39.55
CA ILE A 555 -9.79 25.26 -41.01
C ILE A 555 -11.25 25.12 -41.43
N ASP A 556 -11.77 26.13 -42.14
CA ASP A 556 -13.10 26.06 -42.76
C ASP A 556 -13.07 25.04 -43.93
N ILE A 557 -14.08 24.16 -44.00
CA ILE A 557 -14.18 23.09 -45.02
C ILE A 557 -14.97 23.54 -46.24
#